data_AF-A0A1D8UXW9-F1
#
_entry.id   AF-A0A1D8UXW9-F1
#
_cell.length_a   1.000
_cell.length_b   1.000
_cell.length_c   1.000
_cell.angle_alpha   90.00
_cell.angle_beta   90.00
_cell.angle_gamma   90.00
#
_symmetry.space_group_name_H-M   'P 1'
#
loop_
_entity.id
_entity.type
_entity.pdbx_description
1 polymer ?
#
loop_
_entity_poly.entity_id
_entity_poly.type
_entity_poly.pdbx_seq_one_letter_code
_entity_poly.pdbx_strand_id
1 'polypeptide(L)'
;MTKNSQSRATENYRSRLAQRGLTRFEVVGRDHDRGLIRTIARKLAEDDVEAARLRTTVASFMAEEASGKGGILRALMSSPLSGSEIELRRSQENGRMVDL
;
A
#
# COMPACT_ATOMS: atom_id res chain seq x y z
N MET A 1 -45.23 -9.14 9.95
CA MET A 1 -44.80 -8.63 8.63
C MET A 1 -44.29 -9.80 7.80
N THR A 2 -44.99 -10.17 6.74
CA THR A 2 -44.60 -11.22 5.80
C THR A 2 -43.33 -10.79 5.05
N LYS A 3 -42.17 -11.31 5.47
CA LYS A 3 -40.92 -11.16 4.70
C LYS A 3 -41.15 -11.73 3.30
N ASN A 4 -41.12 -10.89 2.27
CA ASN A 4 -41.33 -11.32 0.88
C ASN A 4 -40.22 -12.33 0.49
N SER A 5 -40.44 -13.13 -0.54
CA SER A 5 -39.45 -14.14 -0.99
C SER A 5 -38.08 -13.51 -1.32
N GLN A 6 -38.06 -12.27 -1.83
CA GLN A 6 -36.84 -11.53 -2.16
C GLN A 6 -36.02 -11.11 -0.92
N SER A 7 -36.68 -10.72 0.16
CA SER A 7 -36.02 -10.30 1.40
C SER A 7 -35.36 -11.49 2.07
N ARG A 8 -36.03 -12.66 2.07
CA ARG A 8 -35.45 -13.92 2.54
C ARG A 8 -34.27 -14.35 1.67
N ALA A 9 -34.37 -14.25 0.35
CA ALA A 9 -33.27 -14.57 -0.56
C ALA A 9 -32.04 -13.68 -0.32
N THR A 10 -32.27 -12.38 -0.07
CA THR A 10 -31.21 -11.41 0.24
C THR A 10 -30.55 -11.70 1.58
N GLU A 11 -31.33 -12.00 2.61
CA GLU A 11 -30.83 -12.33 3.96
C GLU A 11 -30.02 -13.62 3.96
N ASN A 12 -30.51 -14.67 3.28
CA ASN A 12 -29.80 -15.93 3.12
C ASN A 12 -28.49 -15.76 2.33
N TYR A 13 -28.50 -14.93 1.29
CA TYR A 13 -27.27 -14.60 0.55
C TYR A 13 -26.24 -13.90 1.44
N ARG A 14 -26.67 -12.92 2.24
CA ARG A 14 -25.79 -12.21 3.19
C ARG A 14 -25.23 -13.15 4.25
N SER A 15 -26.05 -14.03 4.81
CA SER A 15 -25.62 -15.03 5.79
C SER A 15 -24.52 -15.94 5.22
N ARG A 16 -24.67 -16.42 3.99
CA ARG A 16 -23.65 -17.22 3.30
C ARG A 16 -22.35 -16.46 3.04
N LEU A 17 -22.42 -15.17 2.76
CA LEU A 17 -21.21 -14.33 2.62
C LEU A 17 -20.50 -14.15 3.96
N ALA A 18 -21.24 -13.89 5.04
CA ALA A 18 -20.68 -13.74 6.38
C ALA A 18 -20.01 -15.03 6.88
N GLN A 19 -20.59 -16.20 6.58
CA GLN A 19 -19.95 -17.50 6.87
C GLN A 19 -18.61 -17.69 6.16
N ARG A 20 -18.36 -16.97 5.06
CA ARG A 20 -17.07 -16.93 4.33
C ARG A 20 -16.15 -15.80 4.80
N GLY A 21 -16.48 -15.12 5.90
CA GLY A 21 -15.74 -13.96 6.42
C GLY A 21 -15.90 -12.68 5.60
N LEU A 22 -16.84 -12.65 4.65
CA LEU A 22 -17.05 -11.50 3.77
C LEU A 22 -18.09 -10.55 4.38
N THR A 23 -17.74 -9.27 4.47
CA THR A 23 -18.63 -8.20 4.92
C THR A 23 -18.85 -7.17 3.82
N ARG A 24 -20.00 -6.50 3.85
CA ARG A 24 -20.32 -5.41 2.94
C ARG A 24 -19.96 -4.09 3.60
N PHE A 25 -19.24 -3.26 2.88
CA PHE A 25 -18.95 -1.88 3.26
C PHE A 25 -19.20 -0.97 2.04
N GLU A 26 -19.42 0.31 2.32
CA GLU A 26 -19.66 1.34 1.31
C GLU A 26 -18.37 2.14 1.07
N VAL A 27 -18.12 2.51 -0.17
CA VAL A 27 -16.92 3.24 -0.60
C VAL A 27 -17.34 4.45 -1.42
N VAL A 28 -16.76 5.60 -1.13
CA VAL A 28 -16.87 6.82 -1.93
C VAL A 28 -15.66 6.92 -2.85
N GLY A 29 -15.87 7.10 -4.15
CA GLY A 29 -14.80 7.16 -5.14
C GLY A 29 -15.29 7.74 -6.46
N ARG A 30 -14.37 7.96 -7.41
CA ARG A 30 -14.73 8.45 -8.74
C ARG A 30 -15.38 7.31 -9.55
N ASP A 31 -16.29 7.66 -10.45
CA ASP A 31 -17.03 6.63 -11.22
C ASP A 31 -16.11 5.77 -12.09
N HIS A 32 -15.04 6.34 -12.65
CA HIS A 32 -14.06 5.59 -13.45
C HIS A 32 -13.28 4.55 -12.63
N ASP A 33 -13.11 4.75 -11.33
CA ASP A 33 -12.41 3.81 -10.44
C ASP A 33 -13.29 2.66 -9.98
N ARG A 34 -14.62 2.78 -10.15
CA ARG A 34 -15.61 1.82 -9.65
C ARG A 34 -15.37 0.39 -10.14
N GLY A 35 -14.98 0.24 -11.40
CA GLY A 35 -14.67 -1.06 -11.99
C GLY A 35 -13.41 -1.69 -11.36
N LEU A 36 -12.36 -0.91 -11.23
CA LEU A 36 -11.09 -1.33 -10.64
C LEU A 36 -11.26 -1.76 -9.18
N ILE A 37 -11.92 -0.94 -8.35
CA ILE A 37 -12.15 -1.22 -6.92
C ILE A 37 -12.93 -2.54 -6.75
N ARG A 38 -13.94 -2.79 -7.59
CA ARG A 38 -14.70 -4.05 -7.56
C ARG A 38 -13.84 -5.27 -7.89
N THR A 39 -12.95 -5.16 -8.88
CA THR A 39 -12.06 -6.25 -9.27
C THR A 39 -11.05 -6.55 -8.18
N ILE A 40 -10.46 -5.51 -7.56
CA ILE A 40 -9.56 -5.65 -6.40
C ILE A 40 -10.28 -6.36 -5.26
N ALA A 41 -11.46 -5.88 -4.86
CA ALA A 41 -12.24 -6.48 -3.77
C ALA A 41 -12.58 -7.96 -4.06
N ARG A 42 -12.88 -8.32 -5.32
CA ARG A 42 -13.14 -9.70 -5.72
C ARG A 42 -11.89 -10.57 -5.57
N LYS A 43 -10.73 -10.11 -6.06
CA LYS A 43 -9.47 -10.85 -5.94
C LYS A 43 -9.08 -11.02 -4.47
N LEU A 44 -9.24 -9.97 -3.66
CA LEU A 44 -8.98 -10.03 -2.22
C LEU A 44 -9.91 -11.00 -1.46
N ALA A 45 -11.11 -11.26 -1.97
CA ALA A 45 -12.07 -12.19 -1.38
C ALA A 45 -11.75 -13.68 -1.69
N GLU A 46 -10.82 -13.96 -2.60
CA GLU A 46 -10.33 -15.33 -2.87
C GLU A 46 -9.40 -15.83 -1.76
N ASP A 47 -8.80 -14.91 -1.00
CA ASP A 47 -7.89 -15.17 0.13
C ASP A 47 -6.78 -16.19 -0.17
N ASP A 48 -6.31 -16.20 -1.42
CA ASP A 48 -5.20 -17.02 -1.89
C ASP A 48 -3.85 -16.29 -1.77
N VAL A 49 -2.78 -16.95 -2.19
CA VAL A 49 -1.42 -16.36 -2.17
C VAL A 49 -1.34 -15.07 -2.99
N GLU A 50 -2.06 -15.00 -4.11
CA GLU A 50 -2.10 -13.80 -4.95
C GLU A 50 -2.88 -12.66 -4.29
N ALA A 51 -3.95 -12.96 -3.55
CA ALA A 51 -4.67 -11.99 -2.73
C ALA A 51 -3.74 -11.42 -1.65
N ALA A 52 -2.94 -12.26 -0.99
CA ALA A 52 -1.95 -11.80 -0.01
C ALA A 52 -0.90 -10.87 -0.65
N ARG A 53 -0.36 -11.24 -1.82
CA ARG A 53 0.58 -10.39 -2.58
C ARG A 53 -0.05 -9.05 -2.98
N LEU A 54 -1.31 -9.09 -3.43
CA LEU A 54 -2.06 -7.89 -3.79
C LEU A 54 -2.24 -6.96 -2.58
N ARG A 55 -2.58 -7.49 -1.39
CA ARG A 55 -2.67 -6.70 -0.15
C ARG A 55 -1.36 -5.99 0.14
N THR A 56 -0.23 -6.70 0.10
CA THR A 56 1.10 -6.12 0.35
C THR A 56 1.44 -5.03 -0.67
N THR A 57 1.16 -5.27 -1.95
CA THR A 57 1.48 -4.32 -3.03
C THR A 57 0.64 -3.04 -2.92
N VAL A 58 -0.67 -3.19 -2.69
CA VAL A 58 -1.57 -2.04 -2.47
C VAL A 58 -1.17 -1.30 -1.20
N ALA A 59 -0.86 -2.01 -0.12
CA ALA A 59 -0.40 -1.39 1.12
C ALA A 59 0.91 -0.62 0.93
N SER A 60 1.87 -1.13 0.16
CA SER A 60 3.11 -0.42 -0.12
C SER A 60 2.91 0.83 -0.99
N PHE A 61 1.92 0.82 -1.89
CA PHE A 61 1.61 1.98 -2.73
C PHE A 61 0.81 3.05 -1.98
N MET A 62 -0.03 2.62 -1.02
CA MET A 62 -0.81 3.51 -0.13
C MET A 62 -0.03 4.00 1.08
N ALA A 63 1.02 3.29 1.47
CA ALA A 63 2.09 3.82 2.28
C ALA A 63 2.84 4.84 1.42
N GLU A 64 2.24 6.02 1.21
CA GLU A 64 2.96 7.25 0.87
C GLU A 64 4.27 7.19 1.61
N GLU A 65 5.40 7.49 0.92
CA GLU A 65 6.69 7.63 1.54
C GLU A 65 6.47 8.23 2.92
N ALA A 66 6.65 7.40 3.95
CA ALA A 66 7.19 7.94 5.15
C ALA A 66 8.51 8.55 4.65
N SER A 67 8.47 9.83 4.32
CA SER A 67 9.53 10.79 4.56
C SER A 67 9.77 10.81 6.07
N GLY A 68 9.96 9.62 6.65
CA GLY A 68 10.71 9.45 7.86
C GLY A 68 12.06 10.01 7.47
N LYS A 69 12.37 11.16 8.06
CA LYS A 69 13.70 11.75 8.05
C LYS A 69 14.69 10.59 8.16
N GLY A 70 15.38 10.26 7.07
CA GLY A 70 16.13 9.00 7.01
C GLY A 70 16.16 8.28 5.66
N GLY A 71 15.39 8.68 4.64
CA GLY A 71 15.51 8.05 3.29
C GLY A 71 16.93 8.14 2.71
N ILE A 72 17.55 9.32 2.80
CA ILE A 72 18.95 9.52 2.40
C ILE A 72 19.90 8.74 3.32
N LEU A 73 19.67 8.77 4.64
CA LEU A 73 20.51 8.03 5.59
C LEU A 73 20.46 6.52 5.34
N ARG A 74 19.27 5.98 5.05
CA ARG A 74 19.06 4.56 4.74
C ARG A 74 19.71 4.19 3.41
N ALA A 75 19.59 5.05 2.40
CA ALA A 75 20.30 4.87 1.13
C ALA A 75 21.82 4.86 1.32
N LEU A 76 22.36 5.76 2.15
CA LEU A 76 23.79 5.81 2.47
C LEU A 76 24.24 4.60 3.30
N MET A 77 23.45 4.15 4.27
CA MET A 77 23.74 2.93 5.06
C MET A 77 23.67 1.65 4.23
N SER A 78 22.88 1.64 3.15
CA SER A 78 22.84 0.54 2.18
C SER A 78 23.94 0.59 1.12
N SER A 79 24.87 1.56 1.21
CA SER A 79 25.99 1.65 0.27
C SER A 79 26.87 0.39 0.35
N PRO A 80 27.31 -0.19 -0.78
CA PRO A 80 28.27 -1.30 -0.80
C PRO A 80 29.59 -1.00 -0.07
N LEU A 81 29.86 0.28 0.17
CA LEU A 81 31.05 0.77 0.87
C LEU A 81 30.84 0.86 2.40
N SER A 82 29.67 0.48 2.93
CA SER A 82 29.45 0.42 4.38
C SER A 82 30.43 -0.58 5.02
N GLY A 83 31.29 -0.10 5.91
CA GLY A 83 32.33 -0.91 6.56
C GLY A 83 33.66 -1.01 5.79
N SER A 84 33.79 -0.32 4.66
CA SER A 84 35.09 -0.16 3.99
C SER A 84 35.91 0.93 4.70
N GLU A 85 37.20 0.67 4.95
CA GLU A 85 38.13 1.66 5.50
C GLU A 85 38.52 2.66 4.40
N ILE A 86 37.70 3.69 4.21
CA ILE A 86 37.98 4.77 3.26
C ILE A 86 38.63 5.93 4.02
N GLU A 87 39.91 6.20 3.74
CA GLU A 87 40.55 7.45 4.18
C GLU A 87 40.01 8.64 3.38
N LEU A 88 38.99 9.30 3.92
CA LEU A 88 38.46 10.54 3.38
C LEU A 88 39.31 11.72 3.86
N ARG A 89 40.33 12.09 3.08
CA ARG A 89 41.06 13.35 3.29
C ARG A 89 40.32 14.46 2.56
N ARG A 90 39.71 15.39 3.30
CA ARG A 90 39.13 16.60 2.72
C ARG A 90 40.26 17.51 2.23
N SER A 91 40.34 17.78 0.93
CA SER A 91 41.23 18.82 0.41
C SER A 91 40.78 20.19 0.93
N GLN A 92 41.69 20.94 1.51
CA GLN A 92 41.47 22.36 1.81
C GLN A 92 41.89 23.16 0.58
N GLU A 93 40.92 23.49 -0.26
CA GLU A 93 41.13 24.40 -1.38
C GLU A 93 40.72 25.81 -0.98
N ASN A 94 41.39 26.82 -1.55
CA ASN A 94 41.18 28.24 -1.23
C ASN A 94 39.78 28.78 -1.58
N GLY A 95 38.86 27.92 -2.03
CA GLY A 95 37.54 28.30 -2.50
C GLY A 95 37.59 29.13 -3.78
N ARG A 96 36.42 29.53 -4.25
CA ARG A 96 36.28 30.47 -5.37
C ARG A 96 36.22 31.88 -4.80
N MET A 97 36.92 32.84 -5.41
CA MET A 97 36.68 34.25 -5.08
C MET A 97 35.25 34.60 -5.45
N VAL A 98 34.47 35.06 -4.47
CA VAL A 98 33.11 35.56 -4.64
C VAL A 98 33.10 36.99 -4.10
N ASP A 99 32.57 37.92 -4.88
CA ASP A 99 32.32 39.29 -4.43
C ASP A 99 30.96 39.30 -3.72
N LEU A 100 30.95 39.72 -2.45
CA LEU A 100 29.76 39.70 -1.56
C LEU A 100 29.08 41.06 -1.52
#